data_AF-A0A3M1R2S8-F1
#
_entry.id   AF-A0A3M1R2S8-F1
#
_cell.length_a   1.000
_cell.length_b   1.000
_cell.length_c   1.000
_cell.angle_alpha   90.00
_cell.angle_beta   90.00
_cell.angle_gamma   90.00
#
_symmetry.space_group_name_H-M   'P 1'
#
loop_
_entity.id
_entity.type
_entity.pdbx_description
1 polymer ?
#
loop_
_entity_poly.entity_id
_entity_poly.type
_entity_poly.pdbx_seq_one_letter_code
_entity_poly.pdbx_strand_id
1 'polypeptide(L)'
;MLKGSGAQPGDVALAPSILGTGRYLPETVLSNAALEQLFDTSDEKIIALTGIRERRIATRYTGPQGSLPSLLYEEISRDETPAAMGAVAALQALREANTLPDQIRYIVVGTNSPDQLYPATAIKIQRYLGAEQAVGFDLQAGCTAFIFALATACRYLIADRWMHGSSPLALVVGTDCMSRTISREDRTASTMFGDGAGAVVLGFHPERVVLRTVLHSAYSDTLMLDTQFQAGHGEAFREKREPSYLRMNGKAVFRQAPKLMVEALQEVLKEEGLSAGDLRYVITHQTNIRMIRRVAEMLQMDMAHFIPVSSATETPRLLPCPSPCTRPVMSTALPPVTTSP
;
A
#
# COMPACT_ATOMS: atom_id res chain seq x y z
N MET A 1 31.27 -13.61 2.45
CA MET A 1 32.37 -12.83 1.84
C MET A 1 32.13 -12.77 0.34
N LEU A 2 31.84 -11.59 -0.21
CA LEU A 2 32.07 -11.27 -1.62
C LEU A 2 32.60 -9.83 -1.65
N LYS A 3 33.83 -9.66 -2.15
CA LYS A 3 34.40 -8.36 -2.52
C LYS A 3 33.82 -8.00 -3.89
N GLY A 4 33.22 -6.82 -4.02
CA GLY A 4 32.92 -6.16 -5.29
C GLY A 4 32.84 -4.66 -5.02
N SER A 5 33.91 -3.91 -5.31
CA SER A 5 34.14 -3.22 -6.60
C SER A 5 33.04 -2.19 -6.89
N GLY A 6 33.44 -0.91 -6.83
CA GLY A 6 32.55 0.25 -6.87
C GLY A 6 31.57 0.26 -8.03
N ALA A 7 30.36 0.74 -7.71
CA ALA A 7 29.29 0.98 -8.65
C ALA A 7 29.79 1.88 -9.79
N GLN A 8 29.62 1.41 -11.03
CA GLN A 8 29.86 2.12 -12.28
C GLN A 8 28.52 2.54 -12.87
N PRO A 9 28.47 3.57 -13.75
CA PRO A 9 27.23 4.12 -14.27
C PRO A 9 26.55 3.15 -15.24
N GLY A 10 25.69 2.28 -14.68
CA GLY A 10 24.80 1.33 -15.36
C GLY A 10 23.58 0.90 -14.52
N ASP A 11 23.48 1.38 -13.28
CA ASP A 11 22.48 0.93 -12.29
C ASP A 11 21.02 1.28 -12.63
N VAL A 12 20.77 2.20 -13.56
CA VAL A 12 19.40 2.53 -14.01
C VAL A 12 18.74 1.36 -14.77
N ALA A 13 19.53 0.45 -15.35
CA ALA A 13 19.01 -0.71 -16.11
C ALA A 13 18.46 -1.86 -15.21
N LEU A 14 18.53 -1.71 -13.89
CA LEU A 14 18.10 -2.71 -12.91
C LEU A 14 16.94 -2.25 -12.02
N ALA A 15 16.52 -0.98 -12.05
CA ALA A 15 15.49 -0.49 -11.15
C ALA A 15 14.07 -0.91 -11.62
N PRO A 16 13.23 -1.48 -10.75
CA PRO A 16 11.86 -1.81 -11.09
C PRO A 16 10.98 -0.58 -11.31
N SER A 17 9.82 -0.80 -11.96
CA SER A 17 8.90 0.23 -12.42
C SER A 17 7.47 -0.18 -12.08
N ILE A 18 6.60 0.78 -11.74
CA ILE A 18 5.15 0.54 -11.66
C ILE A 18 4.59 0.52 -13.10
N LEU A 19 4.04 -0.62 -13.50
CA LEU A 19 3.48 -0.86 -14.84
C LEU A 19 1.97 -0.66 -14.89
N GLY A 20 1.29 -0.87 -13.77
CA GLY A 20 -0.15 -0.68 -13.64
C GLY A 20 -0.56 -0.60 -12.18
N THR A 21 -1.71 0.00 -11.94
CA THR A 21 -2.28 0.30 -10.62
C THR A 21 -3.75 -0.12 -10.57
N GLY A 22 -4.24 -0.42 -9.39
CA GLY A 22 -5.64 -0.82 -9.22
C GLY A 22 -6.10 -0.58 -7.81
N ARG A 23 -7.41 -0.42 -7.63
CA ARG A 23 -8.00 -0.19 -6.31
C ARG A 23 -9.36 -0.83 -6.17
N TYR A 24 -9.70 -1.19 -4.95
CA TYR A 24 -11.04 -1.60 -4.59
C TYR A 24 -11.48 -0.88 -3.32
N LEU A 25 -12.69 -0.37 -3.36
CA LEU A 25 -13.35 0.26 -2.22
C LEU A 25 -14.74 -0.38 -2.10
N PRO A 26 -15.11 -0.89 -0.92
CA PRO A 26 -16.45 -1.40 -0.67
C PRO A 26 -17.54 -0.40 -1.05
N GLU A 27 -18.70 -0.92 -1.47
CA GLU A 27 -19.86 -0.10 -1.85
C GLU A 27 -20.54 0.53 -0.63
N THR A 28 -20.52 -0.16 0.51
CA THR A 28 -21.14 0.32 1.75
C THR A 28 -20.38 1.53 2.30
N VAL A 29 -21.11 2.63 2.44
CA VAL A 29 -20.61 3.90 2.99
C VAL A 29 -21.07 4.04 4.44
N LEU A 30 -20.12 4.24 5.35
CA LEU A 30 -20.39 4.71 6.70
C LEU A 30 -20.09 6.22 6.76
N SER A 31 -21.16 7.01 6.78
CA SER A 31 -21.10 8.47 6.84
C SER A 31 -20.91 8.97 8.27
N ASN A 32 -20.47 10.23 8.42
CA ASN A 32 -20.44 10.88 9.72
C ASN A 32 -21.84 10.97 10.36
N ALA A 33 -22.88 11.24 9.58
CA ALA A 33 -24.27 11.26 10.07
C ALA A 33 -24.71 9.93 10.69
N ALA A 34 -24.24 8.79 10.16
CA ALA A 34 -24.49 7.49 10.77
C ALA A 34 -23.72 7.32 12.09
N LEU A 35 -22.52 7.89 12.21
CA LEU A 35 -21.73 7.87 13.44
C LEU A 35 -22.33 8.76 14.55
N GLU A 36 -23.00 9.87 14.20
CA GLU A 36 -23.71 10.74 15.16
C GLU A 36 -24.85 10.01 15.88
N GLN A 37 -25.47 9.02 15.22
CA GLN A 37 -26.51 8.20 15.85
C GLN A 37 -25.96 7.21 16.86
N LEU A 38 -24.66 6.92 16.79
CA LEU A 38 -23.98 5.92 17.62
C LEU A 38 -23.15 6.55 18.75
N PHE A 39 -22.67 7.77 18.56
CA PHE A 39 -21.73 8.42 19.47
C PHE A 39 -22.07 9.90 19.70
N ASP A 40 -21.72 10.41 20.88
CA ASP A 40 -21.74 11.85 21.16
C ASP A 40 -20.63 12.57 20.37
N THR A 41 -20.93 12.93 19.12
CA THR A 41 -20.07 13.62 18.16
C THR A 41 -20.92 14.40 17.15
N SER A 42 -20.28 15.14 16.23
CA SER A 42 -20.93 15.72 15.06
C SER A 42 -20.05 15.63 13.81
N ASP A 43 -20.63 15.75 12.63
CA ASP A 43 -19.95 15.84 11.35
C ASP A 43 -18.89 16.94 11.36
N GLU A 44 -19.23 18.13 11.88
CA GLU A 44 -18.28 19.24 11.97
C GLU A 44 -17.11 18.91 12.88
N LYS A 45 -17.35 18.24 14.01
CA LYS A 45 -16.29 17.80 14.93
C LYS A 45 -15.38 16.77 14.27
N ILE A 46 -15.94 15.79 13.57
CA ILE A 46 -15.16 14.75 12.88
C ILE A 46 -14.32 15.36 11.77
N ILE A 47 -14.91 16.20 10.91
CA ILE A 47 -14.21 16.86 9.81
C ILE A 47 -13.13 17.79 10.34
N ALA A 48 -13.40 18.60 11.37
CA ALA A 48 -12.40 19.51 11.93
C ALA A 48 -11.19 18.76 12.49
N LEU A 49 -11.41 17.60 13.12
CA LEU A 49 -10.36 16.80 13.72
C LEU A 49 -9.62 15.89 12.74
N THR A 50 -10.29 15.38 11.71
CA THR A 50 -9.76 14.31 10.85
C THR A 50 -9.72 14.68 9.37
N GLY A 51 -10.61 15.55 8.91
CA GLY A 51 -10.89 15.81 7.49
C GLY A 51 -11.76 14.74 6.83
N ILE A 52 -12.19 13.71 7.55
CA ILE A 52 -12.94 12.58 7.01
C ILE A 52 -14.44 12.89 7.01
N ARG A 53 -15.09 12.64 5.86
CA ARG A 53 -16.55 12.81 5.67
C ARG A 53 -17.30 11.48 5.67
N GLU A 54 -16.66 10.47 5.11
CA GLU A 54 -17.20 9.13 4.99
C GLU A 54 -16.06 8.10 4.94
N ARG A 55 -16.42 6.84 5.14
CA ARG A 55 -15.52 5.69 4.98
C ARG A 55 -16.26 4.55 4.29
N ARG A 56 -15.49 3.62 3.73
CA ARG A 56 -16.02 2.40 3.12
C ARG A 56 -15.89 1.24 4.10
N ILE A 57 -16.93 0.42 4.18
CA ILE A 57 -17.00 -0.71 5.10
C ILE A 57 -17.26 -1.98 4.30
N ALA A 58 -16.40 -2.97 4.49
CA ALA A 58 -16.51 -4.27 3.86
C ALA A 58 -17.73 -5.02 4.40
N THR A 59 -18.64 -5.40 3.50
CA THR A 59 -19.88 -6.10 3.81
C THR A 59 -20.16 -7.21 2.80
N ARG A 60 -20.52 -6.86 1.56
CA ARG A 60 -20.71 -7.77 0.43
C ARG A 60 -20.67 -6.95 -0.86
N TYR A 61 -20.16 -7.55 -1.93
CA TYR A 61 -20.22 -6.96 -3.26
C TYR A 61 -21.63 -7.10 -3.87
N THR A 62 -22.12 -6.03 -4.48
CA THR A 62 -23.43 -5.99 -5.14
C THR A 62 -23.38 -5.60 -6.63
N GLY A 63 -22.17 -5.50 -7.19
CA GLY A 63 -21.99 -5.23 -8.61
C GLY A 63 -22.43 -6.39 -9.52
N PRO A 64 -22.46 -6.16 -10.85
CA PRO A 64 -23.08 -7.07 -11.79
C PRO A 64 -22.32 -8.39 -11.94
N GLN A 65 -23.07 -9.49 -12.08
CA GLN A 65 -22.50 -10.80 -12.37
C GLN A 65 -21.72 -10.77 -13.69
N GLY A 66 -20.54 -11.42 -13.71
CA GLY A 66 -19.63 -11.44 -14.86
C GLY A 66 -18.61 -10.29 -14.91
N SER A 67 -18.66 -9.31 -13.99
CA SER A 67 -17.64 -8.25 -13.86
C SER A 67 -16.29 -8.77 -13.34
N LEU A 68 -16.33 -9.92 -12.65
CA LEU A 68 -15.22 -10.59 -11.99
C LEU A 68 -15.20 -12.09 -12.36
N PRO A 69 -14.05 -12.77 -12.26
CA PRO A 69 -13.98 -14.22 -12.36
C PRO A 69 -14.97 -14.89 -11.39
N SER A 70 -15.65 -15.96 -11.81
CA SER A 70 -16.76 -16.56 -11.08
C SER A 70 -16.43 -16.91 -9.62
N LEU A 71 -15.24 -17.49 -9.37
CA LEU A 71 -14.78 -17.82 -8.02
C LEU A 71 -14.66 -16.57 -7.14
N LEU A 72 -14.07 -15.50 -7.68
CA LEU A 72 -13.91 -14.25 -6.96
C LEU A 72 -15.25 -13.55 -6.74
N TYR A 73 -16.13 -13.57 -7.74
CA TYR A 73 -17.49 -13.02 -7.63
C TYR A 73 -18.27 -13.71 -6.51
N GLU A 74 -18.22 -15.04 -6.44
CA GLU A 74 -18.90 -15.81 -5.40
C GLU A 74 -18.40 -15.47 -4.01
N GLU A 75 -17.08 -15.40 -3.82
CA GLU A 75 -16.49 -15.05 -2.52
C GLU A 75 -16.87 -13.63 -2.10
N ILE A 76 -16.61 -12.65 -2.96
CA ILE A 76 -16.78 -11.24 -2.63
C ILE A 76 -18.26 -10.84 -2.48
N SER A 77 -19.18 -11.59 -3.10
CA SER A 77 -20.63 -11.43 -2.90
C SER A 77 -21.13 -12.00 -1.58
N ARG A 78 -20.38 -12.92 -0.95
CA ARG A 78 -20.70 -13.45 0.39
C ARG A 78 -20.15 -12.54 1.48
N ASP A 79 -18.87 -12.20 1.38
CA ASP A 79 -18.18 -11.29 2.29
C ASP A 79 -17.01 -10.59 1.57
N GLU A 80 -16.89 -9.29 1.77
CA GLU A 80 -15.75 -8.53 1.26
C GLU A 80 -14.52 -8.74 2.17
N THR A 81 -13.75 -9.79 1.91
CA THR A 81 -12.53 -10.07 2.68
C THR A 81 -11.33 -9.27 2.16
N PRO A 82 -10.29 -9.03 2.99
CA PRO A 82 -9.03 -8.44 2.53
C PRO A 82 -8.46 -9.14 1.29
N ALA A 83 -8.47 -10.48 1.24
CA ALA A 83 -8.01 -11.20 0.06
C ALA A 83 -8.89 -10.95 -1.17
N ALA A 84 -10.22 -10.95 -1.02
CA ALA A 84 -11.14 -10.72 -2.14
C ALA A 84 -11.01 -9.29 -2.68
N MET A 85 -11.01 -8.28 -1.80
CA MET A 85 -10.76 -6.87 -2.18
C MET A 85 -9.40 -6.71 -2.86
N GLY A 86 -8.37 -7.35 -2.30
CA GLY A 86 -7.02 -7.36 -2.85
C GLY A 86 -6.96 -7.95 -4.25
N ALA A 87 -7.70 -9.04 -4.51
CA ALA A 87 -7.79 -9.63 -5.84
C ALA A 87 -8.52 -8.75 -6.85
N VAL A 88 -9.57 -8.01 -6.45
CA VAL A 88 -10.23 -7.05 -7.35
C VAL A 88 -9.30 -5.89 -7.70
N ALA A 89 -8.59 -5.34 -6.71
CA ALA A 89 -7.56 -4.32 -6.96
C ALA A 89 -6.45 -4.85 -7.88
N ALA A 90 -5.99 -6.09 -7.66
CA ALA A 90 -5.00 -6.74 -8.49
C ALA A 90 -5.46 -6.94 -9.94
N LEU A 91 -6.71 -7.35 -10.17
CA LEU A 91 -7.27 -7.47 -11.52
C LEU A 91 -7.26 -6.14 -12.28
N GLN A 92 -7.54 -5.03 -11.60
CA GLN A 92 -7.43 -3.71 -12.22
C GLN A 92 -5.98 -3.36 -12.56
N ALA A 93 -5.04 -3.62 -11.64
CA ALA A 93 -3.61 -3.37 -11.87
C ALA A 93 -3.04 -4.22 -13.01
N LEU A 94 -3.43 -5.49 -13.11
CA LEU A 94 -3.06 -6.39 -14.20
C LEU A 94 -3.62 -5.92 -15.54
N ARG A 95 -4.89 -5.47 -15.57
CA ARG A 95 -5.51 -4.90 -16.77
C ARG A 95 -4.79 -3.62 -17.23
N GLU A 96 -4.47 -2.71 -16.31
CA GLU A 96 -3.73 -1.48 -16.64
C GLU A 96 -2.31 -1.79 -17.14
N ALA A 97 -1.65 -2.79 -16.55
CA ALA A 97 -0.33 -3.25 -16.98
C ALA A 97 -0.35 -4.09 -18.28
N ASN A 98 -1.53 -4.47 -18.78
CA ASN A 98 -1.70 -5.43 -19.87
C ASN A 98 -0.96 -6.77 -19.63
N THR A 99 -1.11 -7.29 -18.41
CA THR A 99 -0.39 -8.48 -17.91
C THR A 99 -1.38 -9.58 -17.52
N LEU A 100 -1.08 -10.81 -17.91
CA LEU A 100 -1.84 -11.99 -17.50
C LEU A 100 -1.36 -12.50 -16.12
N PRO A 101 -2.26 -13.07 -15.28
CA PRO A 101 -1.91 -13.56 -13.95
C PRO A 101 -0.77 -14.59 -13.91
N ASP A 102 -0.64 -15.44 -14.92
CA ASP A 102 0.39 -16.48 -15.06
C ASP A 102 1.80 -15.92 -15.29
N GLN A 103 1.91 -14.66 -15.70
CA GLN A 103 3.19 -13.96 -15.87
C GLN A 103 3.74 -13.41 -14.55
N ILE A 104 2.94 -13.41 -13.48
CA ILE A 104 3.36 -12.92 -12.17
C ILE A 104 4.23 -13.95 -11.46
N ARG A 105 5.46 -13.56 -11.12
CA ARG A 105 6.40 -14.39 -10.36
C ARG A 105 6.20 -14.26 -8.85
N TYR A 106 5.87 -13.06 -8.38
CA TYR A 106 5.74 -12.77 -6.94
C TYR A 106 4.41 -12.07 -6.63
N ILE A 107 3.74 -12.50 -5.56
CA ILE A 107 2.60 -11.79 -4.98
C ILE A 107 2.98 -11.41 -3.55
N VAL A 108 3.23 -10.12 -3.31
CA VAL A 108 3.62 -9.61 -1.99
C VAL A 108 2.50 -8.75 -1.44
N VAL A 109 1.89 -9.19 -0.35
CA VAL A 109 0.73 -8.50 0.24
C VAL A 109 1.12 -7.80 1.54
N GLY A 110 0.95 -6.49 1.61
CA GLY A 110 0.97 -5.75 2.86
C GLY A 110 -0.41 -5.73 3.51
N THR A 111 -0.57 -6.39 4.65
CA THR A 111 -1.84 -6.43 5.39
C THR A 111 -1.61 -6.58 6.90
N ASN A 112 -2.53 -6.03 7.70
CA ASN A 112 -2.57 -6.15 9.16
C ASN A 112 -3.87 -6.79 9.66
N SER A 113 -4.78 -7.09 8.73
CA SER A 113 -6.08 -7.68 9.02
C SER A 113 -6.36 -8.85 8.08
N PRO A 114 -5.44 -9.83 7.95
CA PRO A 114 -5.59 -10.92 7.00
C PRO A 114 -6.86 -11.74 7.31
N ASP A 115 -7.45 -12.35 6.28
CA ASP A 115 -8.61 -13.24 6.40
C ASP A 115 -8.39 -14.33 7.46
N GLN A 116 -7.15 -14.81 7.57
CA GLN A 116 -6.69 -15.91 8.42
C GLN A 116 -5.18 -15.82 8.62
N LEU A 117 -4.64 -16.47 9.66
CA LEU A 117 -3.18 -16.49 9.88
C LEU A 117 -2.44 -17.30 8.80
N TYR A 118 -3.07 -18.38 8.32
CA TYR A 118 -2.59 -19.18 7.19
C TYR A 118 -3.76 -19.94 6.53
N PRO A 119 -3.68 -20.23 5.21
CA PRO A 119 -2.70 -19.71 4.27
C PRO A 119 -2.77 -18.19 4.11
N ALA A 120 -1.64 -17.59 3.74
CA ALA A 120 -1.47 -16.15 3.59
C ALA A 120 -2.49 -15.52 2.62
N THR A 121 -2.78 -14.24 2.81
CA THR A 121 -3.67 -13.44 1.94
C THR A 121 -3.18 -13.47 0.50
N ALA A 122 -1.86 -13.41 0.29
CA ALA A 122 -1.22 -13.57 -1.01
C ALA A 122 -1.60 -14.87 -1.73
N ILE A 123 -1.71 -15.97 -1.00
CA ILE A 123 -2.07 -17.29 -1.55
C ILE A 123 -3.57 -17.35 -1.90
N LYS A 124 -4.43 -16.70 -1.14
CA LYS A 124 -5.85 -16.56 -1.50
C LYS A 124 -6.00 -15.70 -2.78
N ILE A 125 -5.30 -14.56 -2.85
CA ILE A 125 -5.27 -13.72 -4.06
C ILE A 125 -4.75 -14.51 -5.26
N GLN A 126 -3.67 -15.27 -5.09
CA GLN A 126 -3.13 -16.16 -6.12
C GLN A 126 -4.22 -17.09 -6.68
N ARG A 127 -4.97 -17.75 -5.79
CA ARG A 127 -6.07 -18.64 -6.17
C ARG A 127 -7.18 -17.90 -6.92
N TYR A 128 -7.57 -16.70 -6.46
CA TYR A 128 -8.62 -15.91 -7.11
C TYR A 128 -8.23 -15.42 -8.51
N LEU A 129 -6.94 -15.15 -8.73
CA LEU A 129 -6.41 -14.71 -10.01
C LEU A 129 -6.05 -15.86 -10.97
N GLY A 130 -5.94 -17.11 -10.47
CA GLY A 130 -5.40 -18.23 -11.24
C GLY A 130 -3.88 -18.15 -11.47
N ALA A 131 -3.15 -17.41 -10.62
CA ALA A 131 -1.71 -17.19 -10.75
C ALA A 131 -0.88 -18.33 -10.13
N GLU A 132 -1.15 -19.58 -10.52
CA GLU A 132 -0.69 -20.80 -9.82
C GLU A 132 0.84 -20.94 -9.66
N GLN A 133 1.62 -20.28 -10.52
CA GLN A 133 3.09 -20.32 -10.49
C GLN A 133 3.73 -19.23 -9.63
N ALA A 134 2.92 -18.27 -9.15
CA ALA A 134 3.43 -17.16 -8.36
C ALA A 134 3.86 -17.59 -6.95
N VAL A 135 4.95 -17.03 -6.45
CA VAL A 135 5.33 -17.15 -5.04
C VAL A 135 4.61 -16.06 -4.25
N GLY A 136 3.73 -16.46 -3.33
CA GLY A 136 2.92 -15.54 -2.53
C GLY A 136 3.31 -15.50 -1.06
N PHE A 137 3.44 -14.31 -0.47
CA PHE A 137 3.59 -14.12 0.98
C PHE A 137 3.07 -12.77 1.46
N ASP A 138 2.75 -12.70 2.76
CA ASP A 138 2.26 -11.49 3.41
C ASP A 138 3.39 -10.80 4.21
N LEU A 139 3.28 -9.48 4.35
CA LEU A 139 4.08 -8.64 5.23
C LEU A 139 3.17 -7.84 6.14
N GLN A 140 3.43 -7.91 7.44
CA GLN A 140 2.73 -7.14 8.46
C GLN A 140 3.67 -6.05 8.98
N ALA A 141 3.35 -4.78 8.72
CA ALA A 141 4.14 -3.63 9.16
C ALA A 141 3.26 -2.40 9.52
N GLY A 142 2.06 -2.63 10.04
CA GLY A 142 1.10 -1.55 10.28
C GLY A 142 0.74 -0.82 8.98
N CYS A 143 0.41 0.47 9.09
CA CYS A 143 0.02 1.26 7.92
C CYS A 143 1.12 1.45 6.85
N THR A 144 2.37 1.04 7.12
CA THR A 144 3.48 1.09 6.14
C THR A 144 3.64 -0.23 5.39
N ALA A 145 2.81 -1.24 5.65
CA ALA A 145 2.91 -2.58 5.04
C ALA A 145 2.97 -2.55 3.51
N PHE A 146 2.23 -1.66 2.85
CA PHE A 146 2.32 -1.51 1.38
C PHE A 146 3.71 -1.06 0.91
N ILE A 147 4.34 -0.09 1.60
CA ILE A 147 5.69 0.38 1.24
C ILE A 147 6.74 -0.68 1.55
N PHE A 148 6.58 -1.43 2.64
CA PHE A 148 7.42 -2.60 2.93
C PHE A 148 7.29 -3.67 1.84
N ALA A 149 6.07 -3.97 1.40
CA ALA A 149 5.79 -4.92 0.31
C ALA A 149 6.38 -4.47 -1.02
N LEU A 150 6.19 -3.19 -1.39
CA LEU A 150 6.78 -2.58 -2.58
C LEU A 150 8.29 -2.72 -2.59
N ALA A 151 8.94 -2.27 -1.51
CA ALA A 151 10.39 -2.28 -1.39
C ALA A 151 10.96 -3.71 -1.34
N THR A 152 10.23 -4.66 -0.76
CA THR A 152 10.61 -6.08 -0.75
C THR A 152 10.51 -6.69 -2.13
N ALA A 153 9.40 -6.47 -2.84
CA ALA A 153 9.21 -6.92 -4.21
C ALA A 153 10.27 -6.34 -5.15
N CYS A 154 10.61 -5.05 -5.02
CA CYS A 154 11.70 -4.45 -5.80
C CYS A 154 13.02 -5.21 -5.64
N ARG A 155 13.39 -5.57 -4.40
CA ARG A 155 14.62 -6.32 -4.12
C ARG A 155 14.62 -7.71 -4.74
N TYR A 156 13.49 -8.43 -4.69
CA TYR A 156 13.35 -9.72 -5.36
C TYR A 156 13.51 -9.61 -6.88
N LEU A 157 12.85 -8.63 -7.50
CA LEU A 157 12.94 -8.41 -8.95
C LEU A 157 14.38 -8.08 -9.38
N ILE A 158 15.07 -7.21 -8.64
CA ILE A 158 16.48 -6.86 -8.90
C ILE A 158 17.37 -8.11 -8.78
N ALA A 159 17.18 -8.91 -7.72
CA ALA A 159 17.98 -10.10 -7.48
C ALA A 159 17.77 -11.14 -8.60
N ASP A 160 16.53 -11.42 -9.00
CA ASP A 160 16.23 -12.37 -10.08
C ASP A 160 16.78 -11.89 -11.44
N ARG A 161 16.70 -10.58 -11.72
CA ARG A 161 17.29 -10.01 -12.93
C ARG A 161 18.80 -10.15 -12.94
N TRP A 162 19.45 -9.89 -11.80
CA TRP A 162 20.90 -10.01 -11.67
C TRP A 162 21.38 -11.46 -11.75
N MET A 163 20.70 -12.40 -11.08
CA MET A 163 21.11 -13.81 -11.04
C MET A 163 20.76 -14.60 -12.31
N HIS A 164 19.63 -14.28 -12.94
CA HIS A 164 19.07 -15.12 -14.02
C HIS A 164 18.95 -14.39 -15.36
N GLY A 165 19.26 -13.09 -15.44
CA GLY A 165 19.02 -12.27 -16.64
C GLY A 165 17.54 -12.15 -17.02
N SER A 166 16.64 -12.55 -16.13
CA SER A 166 15.20 -12.57 -16.36
C SER A 166 14.57 -11.18 -16.09
N SER A 167 13.35 -10.98 -16.57
CA SER A 167 12.56 -9.77 -16.29
C SER A 167 11.23 -10.16 -15.63
N PRO A 168 11.25 -10.69 -14.39
CA PRO A 168 10.03 -11.15 -13.73
C PRO A 168 9.10 -9.98 -13.41
N LEU A 169 7.83 -10.31 -13.17
CA LEU A 169 6.82 -9.37 -12.72
C LEU A 169 6.42 -9.70 -11.28
N ALA A 170 6.15 -8.67 -10.49
CA ALA A 170 5.60 -8.81 -9.15
C ALA A 170 4.28 -8.06 -9.04
N LEU A 171 3.30 -8.68 -8.38
CA LEU A 171 2.09 -8.03 -7.93
C LEU A 171 2.28 -7.65 -6.45
N VAL A 172 2.13 -6.36 -6.15
CA VAL A 172 2.16 -5.85 -4.78
C VAL A 172 0.78 -5.36 -4.41
N VAL A 173 0.22 -5.84 -3.30
CA VAL A 173 -1.13 -5.49 -2.86
C VAL A 173 -1.07 -4.95 -1.43
N GLY A 174 -1.71 -3.82 -1.17
CA GLY A 174 -2.05 -3.37 0.18
C GLY A 174 -3.54 -3.57 0.39
N THR A 175 -3.95 -4.33 1.40
CA THR A 175 -5.38 -4.62 1.64
C THR A 175 -5.65 -4.77 3.12
N ASP A 176 -6.70 -4.13 3.61
CA ASP A 176 -7.11 -4.22 5.00
C ASP A 176 -8.62 -4.04 5.18
N CYS A 177 -9.18 -4.78 6.14
CA CYS A 177 -10.51 -4.58 6.72
C CYS A 177 -10.36 -4.09 8.17
N MET A 178 -9.73 -2.92 8.36
CA MET A 178 -9.46 -2.38 9.70
C MET A 178 -10.74 -2.12 10.50
N SER A 179 -11.89 -1.88 9.85
CA SER A 179 -13.19 -1.70 10.53
C SER A 179 -13.53 -2.87 11.46
N ARG A 180 -13.10 -4.09 11.12
CA ARG A 180 -13.34 -5.32 11.90
C ARG A 180 -12.49 -5.39 13.17
N THR A 181 -11.43 -4.58 13.25
CA THR A 181 -10.51 -4.53 14.40
C THR A 181 -10.89 -3.47 15.42
N ILE A 182 -11.97 -2.71 15.18
CA ILE A 182 -12.38 -1.59 16.03
C ILE A 182 -13.52 -2.00 16.95
N SER A 183 -13.39 -1.64 18.24
CA SER A 183 -14.49 -1.76 19.18
C SER A 183 -15.63 -0.83 18.78
N ARG A 184 -16.86 -1.34 18.79
CA ARG A 184 -18.07 -0.53 18.55
C ARG A 184 -18.26 0.59 19.57
N GLU A 185 -17.57 0.54 20.70
CA GLU A 185 -17.61 1.57 21.74
C GLU A 185 -16.52 2.63 21.56
N ASP A 186 -15.48 2.36 20.76
CA ASP A 186 -14.41 3.33 20.50
C ASP A 186 -14.84 4.32 19.41
N ARG A 187 -15.46 5.42 19.85
CA ARG A 187 -15.80 6.57 19.02
C ARG A 187 -14.61 7.06 18.19
N THR A 188 -13.42 7.15 18.79
CA THR A 188 -12.27 7.78 18.14
C THR A 188 -11.82 6.93 16.97
N ALA A 189 -11.54 5.64 17.20
CA ALA A 189 -11.14 4.72 16.14
C ALA A 189 -12.23 4.56 15.06
N SER A 190 -13.51 4.49 15.46
CA SER A 190 -14.65 4.38 14.53
C SER A 190 -14.73 5.56 13.55
N THR A 191 -14.27 6.74 13.95
CA THR A 191 -14.23 7.95 13.10
C THR A 191 -12.97 8.08 12.24
N MET A 192 -12.04 7.12 12.26
CA MET A 192 -10.77 7.21 11.50
C MET A 192 -10.57 6.11 10.46
N PHE A 193 -10.95 4.87 10.74
CA PHE A 193 -10.64 3.77 9.82
C PHE A 193 -11.79 3.46 8.86
N GLY A 194 -11.42 2.71 7.83
CA GLY A 194 -12.29 2.11 6.82
C GLY A 194 -11.54 0.95 6.17
N ASP A 195 -12.17 0.38 5.14
CA ASP A 195 -11.69 -0.83 4.48
C ASP A 195 -11.41 -0.58 3.00
N GLY A 196 -10.48 -1.33 2.44
CA GLY A 196 -10.19 -1.26 1.01
C GLY A 196 -8.89 -1.94 0.62
N ALA A 197 -8.60 -1.90 -0.68
CA ALA A 197 -7.39 -2.45 -1.25
C ALA A 197 -6.82 -1.56 -2.36
N GLY A 198 -5.49 -1.58 -2.49
CA GLY A 198 -4.75 -1.02 -3.61
C GLY A 198 -3.71 -2.03 -4.11
N ALA A 199 -3.44 -2.04 -5.41
CA ALA A 199 -2.47 -2.95 -6.00
C ALA A 199 -1.61 -2.24 -7.05
N VAL A 200 -0.38 -2.70 -7.22
CA VAL A 200 0.51 -2.31 -8.31
C VAL A 200 1.17 -3.53 -8.93
N VAL A 201 1.36 -3.48 -10.24
CA VAL A 201 2.23 -4.43 -10.96
C VAL A 201 3.59 -3.79 -11.11
N LEU A 202 4.63 -4.48 -10.65
CA LEU A 202 6.03 -4.12 -10.82
C LEU A 202 6.68 -4.95 -11.91
N GLY A 203 7.53 -4.30 -12.70
CA GLY A 203 8.41 -4.93 -13.68
C GLY A 203 9.53 -3.98 -14.06
N PHE A 204 9.94 -3.95 -15.31
CA PHE A 204 11.02 -3.07 -15.78
C PHE A 204 10.53 -2.20 -16.94
N HIS A 205 10.86 -0.92 -16.89
CA HIS A 205 10.53 0.07 -17.91
C HIS A 205 11.75 0.98 -18.16
N PRO A 206 12.07 1.34 -19.42
CA PRO A 206 13.28 2.10 -19.73
C PRO A 206 13.31 3.52 -19.12
N GLU A 207 12.16 4.16 -18.95
CA GLU A 207 12.08 5.58 -18.58
C GLU A 207 11.46 5.88 -17.20
N ARG A 208 10.83 4.89 -16.57
CA ARG A 208 10.06 5.07 -15.32
C ARG A 208 10.59 4.10 -14.31
N VAL A 209 11.07 4.55 -13.17
CA VAL A 209 11.69 3.66 -12.19
C VAL A 209 11.34 4.07 -10.76
N VAL A 210 11.30 3.09 -9.87
CA VAL A 210 11.36 3.29 -8.43
C VAL A 210 12.80 3.64 -8.11
N LEU A 211 13.10 4.94 -7.97
CA LEU A 211 14.45 5.44 -7.72
C LEU A 211 15.02 4.90 -6.40
N ARG A 212 14.22 4.97 -5.34
CA ARG A 212 14.68 4.65 -3.99
C ARG A 212 13.52 4.19 -3.11
N THR A 213 13.84 3.28 -2.19
CA THR A 213 12.97 2.93 -1.07
C THR A 213 13.80 2.93 0.22
N VAL A 214 13.35 3.63 1.25
CA VAL A 214 13.93 3.59 2.61
C VAL A 214 12.91 2.96 3.55
N LEU A 215 13.38 2.10 4.44
CA LEU A 215 12.54 1.40 5.41
C LEU A 215 13.16 1.54 6.80
N HIS A 216 12.34 1.96 7.76
CA HIS A 216 12.74 2.10 9.16
C HIS A 216 11.76 1.35 10.06
N SER A 217 12.21 0.91 11.22
CA SER A 217 11.37 0.22 12.20
C SER A 217 11.84 0.55 13.61
N ALA A 218 10.88 0.84 14.48
CA ALA A 218 11.11 1.02 15.90
C ALA A 218 9.90 0.49 16.66
N TYR A 219 10.14 -0.13 17.81
CA TYR A 219 9.06 -0.56 18.68
C TYR A 219 8.28 0.65 19.21
N SER A 220 6.95 0.53 19.25
CA SER A 220 6.05 1.51 19.84
C SER A 220 4.81 0.81 20.40
N ASP A 221 4.38 1.22 21.58
CA ASP A 221 3.13 0.79 22.21
C ASP A 221 1.97 1.76 21.96
N THR A 222 2.16 2.75 21.07
CA THR A 222 1.18 3.82 20.81
C THR A 222 0.04 3.39 19.90
N LEU A 223 0.18 2.28 19.16
CA LEU A 223 -0.83 1.69 18.30
C LEU A 223 -0.63 0.18 18.33
N MET A 224 -1.56 -0.55 18.93
CA MET A 224 -1.45 -1.99 19.11
C MET A 224 -2.80 -2.67 18.90
N LEU A 225 -2.76 -3.87 18.32
CA LEU A 225 -3.87 -4.81 18.31
C LEU A 225 -3.33 -6.11 18.88
N ASP A 226 -3.83 -6.48 20.05
CA ASP A 226 -3.46 -7.77 20.64
C ASP A 226 -4.06 -8.89 19.79
N THR A 227 -3.37 -10.02 19.76
CA THR A 227 -3.90 -11.22 19.10
C THR A 227 -4.32 -12.22 20.15
N GLN A 228 -5.22 -13.10 19.74
CA GLN A 228 -5.63 -14.28 20.53
C GLN A 228 -4.47 -15.24 20.88
N PHE A 229 -3.26 -14.99 20.36
CA PHE A 229 -2.04 -15.76 20.61
C PHE A 229 -1.19 -15.19 21.74
N GLN A 230 -1.46 -13.98 22.24
CA GLN A 230 -0.78 -13.44 23.42
C GLN A 230 -1.19 -14.18 24.72
N ALA A 231 -2.37 -14.79 24.72
CA ALA A 231 -2.89 -15.56 25.84
C ALA A 231 -2.15 -16.91 25.95
N GLY A 232 -1.64 -17.24 27.13
CA GLY A 232 -0.95 -18.52 27.37
C GLY A 232 -1.84 -19.74 27.09
N HIS A 233 -1.23 -20.92 26.86
CA HIS A 233 -1.93 -22.15 26.46
C HIS A 233 -3.17 -22.50 27.29
N GLY A 234 -3.23 -22.14 28.59
CA GLY A 234 -4.41 -22.36 29.43
C GLY A 234 -5.65 -21.57 29.02
N GLU A 235 -5.50 -20.37 28.45
CA GLU A 235 -6.61 -19.56 27.94
C GLU A 235 -7.06 -20.00 26.53
N ALA A 236 -6.35 -20.92 25.88
CA ALA A 236 -6.75 -21.53 24.60
C ALA A 236 -7.99 -22.41 24.71
N PHE A 237 -8.30 -22.89 25.92
CA PHE A 237 -9.45 -23.75 26.19
C PHE A 237 -10.66 -22.98 26.75
N ARG A 238 -10.62 -21.65 26.82
CA ARG A 238 -11.80 -20.87 27.19
C ARG A 238 -12.86 -20.97 26.09
N GLU A 239 -14.08 -21.36 26.46
CA GLU A 239 -15.24 -21.44 25.55
C GLU A 239 -15.57 -20.11 24.88
N LYS A 240 -15.29 -18.99 25.57
CA LYS A 240 -15.47 -17.64 25.06
C LYS A 240 -14.20 -16.83 25.31
N ARG A 241 -13.72 -16.19 24.25
CA ARG A 241 -12.64 -15.21 24.29
C ARG A 241 -13.23 -13.87 23.93
N GLU A 242 -12.90 -12.85 24.73
CA GLU A 242 -13.22 -11.48 24.35
C GLU A 242 -12.47 -11.11 23.07
N PRO A 243 -13.13 -10.44 22.11
CA PRO A 243 -12.47 -9.97 20.91
C PRO A 243 -11.35 -8.98 21.26
N SER A 244 -10.23 -9.09 20.55
CA SER A 244 -9.15 -8.12 20.64
C SER A 244 -9.45 -6.94 19.72
N TYR A 245 -9.33 -5.73 20.26
CA TYR A 245 -9.56 -4.49 19.52
C TYR A 245 -8.32 -3.62 19.47
N LEU A 246 -8.26 -2.79 18.44
CA LEU A 246 -7.21 -1.81 18.24
C LEU A 246 -7.20 -0.82 19.41
N ARG A 247 -6.01 -0.58 19.97
CA ARG A 247 -5.76 0.43 21.00
C ARG A 247 -4.80 1.46 20.43
N MET A 248 -5.17 2.74 20.51
CA MET A 248 -4.35 3.82 19.97
C MET A 248 -4.25 5.04 20.89
N ASN A 249 -3.03 5.50 21.12
CA ASN A 249 -2.74 6.82 21.66
C ASN A 249 -2.55 7.84 20.53
N GLY A 250 -3.66 8.37 20.01
CA GLY A 250 -3.65 9.29 18.87
C GLY A 250 -2.81 10.56 19.09
N LYS A 251 -2.70 11.05 20.35
CA LYS A 251 -1.87 12.21 20.69
C LYS A 251 -0.38 11.91 20.53
N ALA A 252 0.06 10.71 20.92
CA ALA A 252 1.45 10.28 20.74
C ALA A 252 1.77 10.10 19.25
N VAL A 253 0.89 9.42 18.52
CA VAL A 253 1.02 9.22 17.07
C VAL A 253 1.13 10.56 16.32
N PHE A 254 0.23 11.51 16.61
CA PHE A 254 0.24 12.83 15.96
C PHE A 254 1.52 13.65 16.22
N ARG A 255 2.18 13.42 17.36
CA ARG A 255 3.41 14.13 17.74
C ARG A 255 4.64 13.59 17.02
N GLN A 256 4.68 12.28 16.76
CA GLN A 256 5.87 11.59 16.27
C GLN A 256 5.81 11.33 14.76
N ALA A 257 4.67 10.88 14.25
CA ALA A 257 4.53 10.43 12.86
C ALA A 257 4.91 11.48 11.80
N PRO A 258 4.56 12.78 11.91
CA PRO A 258 4.98 13.78 10.92
C PRO A 258 6.51 13.88 10.81
N LYS A 259 7.21 13.80 11.94
CA LYS A 259 8.67 13.93 11.98
C LYS A 259 9.33 12.77 11.25
N LEU A 260 8.92 11.55 11.57
CA LEU A 260 9.45 10.34 10.95
C LEU A 260 9.15 10.29 9.43
N MET A 261 7.96 10.74 9.01
CA MET A 261 7.62 10.84 7.59
C MET A 261 8.52 11.84 6.84
N VAL A 262 8.79 13.00 7.46
CA VAL A 262 9.68 14.02 6.88
C VAL A 262 11.12 13.53 6.83
N GLU A 263 11.62 12.90 7.89
CA GLU A 263 12.96 12.32 7.95
C GLU A 263 13.16 11.27 6.84
N ALA A 264 12.22 10.35 6.67
CA ALA A 264 12.28 9.33 5.62
C ALA A 264 12.25 9.94 4.20
N LEU A 265 11.43 10.97 3.97
CA LEU A 265 11.40 11.66 2.68
C LEU A 265 12.71 12.43 2.41
N GLN A 266 13.23 13.12 3.41
CA GLN A 266 14.49 13.86 3.30
C GLN A 266 15.68 12.92 3.05
N GLU A 267 15.68 11.73 3.62
CA GLU A 267 16.66 10.69 3.34
C GLU A 267 16.63 10.27 1.87
N VAL A 268 15.44 9.94 1.33
CA VAL A 268 15.27 9.60 -0.09
C VAL A 268 15.76 10.73 -1.00
N LEU A 269 15.34 11.96 -0.72
CA LEU A 269 15.75 13.14 -1.51
C LEU A 269 17.26 13.33 -1.47
N LYS A 270 17.88 13.22 -0.29
CA LYS A 270 19.33 13.36 -0.12
C LYS A 270 20.12 12.28 -0.85
N GLU A 271 19.70 11.02 -0.76
CA GLU A 271 20.37 9.90 -1.44
C GLU A 271 20.34 10.03 -2.97
N GLU A 272 19.26 10.62 -3.51
CA GLU A 272 19.09 10.83 -4.94
C GLU A 272 19.58 12.20 -5.43
N GLY A 273 20.13 13.02 -4.52
CA GLY A 273 20.59 14.39 -4.86
C GLY A 273 19.45 15.31 -5.33
N LEU A 274 18.24 15.07 -4.86
CA LEU A 274 17.03 15.82 -5.19
C LEU A 274 16.62 16.76 -4.05
N SER A 275 15.79 17.74 -4.39
CA SER A 275 15.16 18.67 -3.47
C SER A 275 13.65 18.46 -3.43
N ALA A 276 12.98 19.03 -2.42
CA ALA A 276 11.52 19.02 -2.36
C ALA A 276 10.85 19.67 -3.58
N GLY A 277 11.51 20.66 -4.21
CA GLY A 277 11.02 21.32 -5.42
C GLY A 277 11.00 20.42 -6.67
N ASP A 278 11.75 19.32 -6.65
CA ASP A 278 11.75 18.32 -7.73
C ASP A 278 10.53 17.37 -7.64
N LEU A 279 9.81 17.38 -6.51
CA LEU A 279 8.65 16.53 -6.30
C LEU A 279 7.39 17.17 -6.88
N ARG A 280 6.84 16.54 -7.92
CA ARG A 280 5.54 16.93 -8.45
C ARG A 280 4.40 16.58 -7.51
N TYR A 281 4.44 15.38 -6.92
CA TYR A 281 3.42 14.89 -6.00
C TYR A 281 4.04 14.26 -4.77
N VAL A 282 3.34 14.42 -3.63
CA VAL A 282 3.63 13.73 -2.39
C VAL A 282 2.39 12.93 -1.99
N ILE A 283 2.45 11.61 -2.13
CA ILE A 283 1.36 10.70 -1.76
C ILE A 283 1.71 10.09 -0.40
N THR A 284 1.03 10.55 0.64
CA THR A 284 1.22 10.07 2.01
C THR A 284 0.14 9.07 2.42
N HIS A 285 0.41 8.31 3.48
CA HIS A 285 -0.65 7.54 4.14
C HIS A 285 -1.74 8.50 4.68
N GLN A 286 -2.99 8.21 4.33
CA GLN A 286 -4.16 9.06 4.58
C GLN A 286 -4.70 8.87 6.01
N THR A 287 -3.91 9.25 7.02
CA THR A 287 -4.33 9.15 8.44
C THR A 287 -5.38 10.19 8.81
N ASN A 288 -5.05 11.47 8.64
CA ASN A 288 -5.94 12.60 8.76
C ASN A 288 -5.34 13.84 8.10
N ILE A 289 -6.17 14.80 7.71
CA ILE A 289 -5.73 15.98 6.98
C ILE A 289 -4.77 16.86 7.77
N ARG A 290 -4.87 16.88 9.11
CA ARG A 290 -3.99 17.67 9.98
C ARG A 290 -2.56 17.13 9.97
N MET A 291 -2.39 15.82 9.89
CA MET A 291 -1.11 15.13 9.75
C MET A 291 -0.45 15.52 8.44
N ILE A 292 -1.22 15.46 7.34
CA ILE A 292 -0.73 15.81 6.00
C ILE A 292 -0.32 17.28 5.94
N ARG A 293 -1.14 18.19 6.46
CA ARG A 293 -0.79 19.62 6.58
C ARG A 293 0.48 19.84 7.38
N ARG A 294 0.66 19.11 8.49
CA ARG A 294 1.86 19.22 9.31
C ARG A 294 3.12 18.77 8.56
N VAL A 295 3.02 17.71 7.78
CA VAL A 295 4.11 17.23 6.91
C VAL A 295 4.41 18.28 5.82
N ALA A 296 3.40 18.85 5.18
CA ALA A 296 3.56 19.90 4.18
C ALA A 296 4.26 21.15 4.73
N GLU A 297 3.85 21.64 5.91
CA GLU A 297 4.49 22.75 6.62
C GLU A 297 5.97 22.47 6.91
N MET A 298 6.29 21.26 7.39
CA MET A 298 7.66 20.87 7.72
C MET A 298 8.56 20.74 6.49
N LEU A 299 7.97 20.39 5.33
CA LEU A 299 8.68 20.34 4.04
C LEU A 299 8.68 21.68 3.29
N GLN A 300 7.98 22.69 3.81
CA GLN A 300 7.78 23.98 3.15
C GLN A 300 7.19 23.83 1.74
N MET A 301 6.26 22.90 1.57
CA MET A 301 5.58 22.62 0.31
C MET A 301 4.12 23.03 0.37
N ASP A 302 3.58 23.50 -0.76
CA ASP A 302 2.15 23.79 -0.87
C ASP A 302 1.34 22.49 -0.79
N MET A 303 0.19 22.55 -0.11
CA MET A 303 -0.76 21.44 -0.04
C MET A 303 -1.22 20.94 -1.42
N ALA A 304 -1.12 21.74 -2.47
CA ALA A 304 -1.41 21.35 -3.85
C ALA A 304 -0.49 20.24 -4.39
N HIS A 305 0.71 20.05 -3.82
CA HIS A 305 1.58 18.92 -4.14
C HIS A 305 1.12 17.63 -3.45
N PHE A 306 0.34 17.73 -2.38
CA PHE A 306 -0.17 16.57 -1.66
C PHE A 306 -1.47 16.11 -2.30
N ILE A 307 -1.60 14.80 -2.50
CA ILE A 307 -2.84 14.22 -3.03
C ILE A 307 -3.70 13.75 -1.86
N PRO A 308 -4.71 14.53 -1.43
CA PRO A 308 -5.72 14.02 -0.51
C PRO A 308 -6.61 13.02 -1.27
N VAL A 309 -6.99 11.95 -0.58
CA VAL A 309 -8.13 11.14 -1.05
C VAL A 309 -9.40 11.92 -0.66
N SER A 310 -9.83 12.84 -1.52
CA SER A 310 -11.19 13.38 -1.48
C SER A 310 -12.17 12.35 -2.04
N SER A 311 -13.47 12.57 -1.83
CA SER A 311 -14.56 11.68 -2.25
C SER A 311 -14.29 11.03 -3.62
N ALA A 312 -14.60 9.74 -3.75
CA ALA A 312 -14.28 8.89 -4.90
C ALA A 312 -14.74 9.41 -6.29
N THR A 313 -15.50 10.51 -6.32
CA THR A 313 -16.03 11.21 -7.48
C THR A 313 -15.12 12.28 -8.07
N GLU A 314 -14.12 12.78 -7.33
CA GLU A 314 -13.23 13.82 -7.82
C GLU A 314 -11.87 13.23 -8.25
N THR A 315 -11.60 13.23 -9.54
CA THR A 315 -10.23 13.04 -10.04
C THR A 315 -9.37 14.19 -9.49
N PRO A 316 -8.25 13.93 -8.78
CA PRO A 316 -7.37 14.99 -8.33
C PRO A 316 -7.00 15.87 -9.53
N ARG A 317 -7.09 17.20 -9.38
CA ARG A 317 -6.59 18.11 -10.42
C ARG A 317 -5.07 17.93 -10.49
N LEU A 318 -4.62 17.16 -11.48
CA LEU A 318 -3.21 16.92 -11.70
C LEU A 318 -2.53 18.26 -12.03
N LEU A 319 -1.59 18.69 -11.19
CA LEU A 319 -0.73 19.83 -11.49
C LEU A 319 -0.09 19.65 -12.88
N PRO A 320 -0.02 20.68 -13.74
CA PRO A 320 0.66 20.58 -15.04
C PRO A 320 2.15 20.24 -14.85
N CYS A 321 2.76 19.59 -15.85
CA CYS A 321 4.17 19.23 -15.80
C CYS A 321 5.02 20.52 -15.75
N PRO A 322 5.86 20.74 -14.72
CA PRO A 322 6.60 22.00 -14.59
C PRO A 322 7.67 22.20 -15.68
N SER A 323 8.07 21.13 -16.38
CA SER A 323 8.97 21.16 -17.54
C SER A 323 8.97 19.81 -18.29
N PRO A 324 9.26 19.76 -19.59
CA PRO A 324 9.57 18.49 -20.26
C PRO A 324 10.83 17.90 -19.63
N CYS A 325 10.81 16.62 -19.26
CA CYS A 325 11.98 15.90 -18.74
C CYS A 325 13.13 15.99 -19.76
N THR A 326 14.10 16.86 -19.53
CA THR A 326 15.31 17.03 -20.34
C THR A 326 16.49 16.21 -19.79
N ARG A 327 16.25 15.05 -19.17
CA ARG A 327 17.36 14.12 -18.93
C ARG A 327 17.84 13.60 -20.29
N PRO A 328 19.11 13.80 -20.67
CA PRO A 328 19.60 13.30 -21.95
C PRO A 328 19.46 11.78 -21.98
N VAL A 329 18.74 11.29 -22.97
CA VAL A 329 18.73 9.87 -23.33
C VAL A 329 20.17 9.51 -23.71
N MET A 330 20.88 8.82 -22.83
CA MET A 330 22.17 8.25 -23.21
C MET A 330 21.90 7.14 -24.23
N SER A 331 22.26 7.44 -25.49
CA SER A 331 22.30 6.52 -26.62
C SER A 331 22.79 5.14 -26.19
N THR A 332 21.92 4.14 -26.29
CA THR A 332 22.23 2.72 -26.14
C THR A 332 23.07 2.24 -27.33
N ALA A 333 24.35 2.58 -27.35
CA ALA A 333 25.33 1.88 -28.16
C ALA A 333 26.14 0.97 -27.23
N LEU A 334 25.73 -0.30 -27.15
CA LEU A 334 26.57 -1.36 -26.59
C LEU A 334 27.89 -1.36 -27.38
N PRO A 335 29.07 -1.36 -26.73
CA PRO A 335 30.33 -1.48 -27.45
C PRO A 335 30.40 -2.84 -28.16
N PRO A 336 30.99 -2.92 -29.37
CA PRO A 336 31.13 -4.18 -30.08
C PRO A 336 31.99 -5.14 -29.27
N VAL A 337 31.50 -6.36 -29.12
CA VAL A 337 32.26 -7.48 -28.56
C VAL A 337 33.45 -7.74 -29.49
N THR A 338 34.65 -7.31 -29.07
CA THR A 338 35.88 -7.67 -29.75
C THR A 338 36.22 -9.12 -29.42
N THR A 339 35.92 -10.02 -30.33
CA THR A 339 36.51 -11.37 -30.35
C THR A 339 37.88 -11.30 -31.01
N SER A 340 38.97 -11.52 -30.25
CA SER A 340 40.20 -12.13 -30.77
C SER A 340 41.32 -12.20 -29.73
N PRO A 341 42.29 -13.11 -29.89
CA PRO A 341 42.39 -14.17 -30.92
C PRO A 341 41.92 -15.54 -30.43
#